data_AF-A0A939P0Y7-F1
#
_entry.id   AF-A0A939P0Y7-F1
#
_cell.length_a   1.000
_cell.length_b   1.000
_cell.length_c   1.000
_cell.angle_alpha   90.00
_cell.angle_beta   90.00
_cell.angle_gamma   90.00
#
_symmetry.space_group_name_H-M   'P 1'
#
loop_
_entity.id
_entity.type
_entity.pdbx_description
1 polymer ?
#
loop_
_entity_poly.entity_id
_entity_poly.type
_entity_poly.pdbx_seq_one_letter_code
_entity_poly.pdbx_strand_id
1 'polypeptide(L)'
;MLDFFLKLEAPVQAAIITATATCVSALIGFTAVFIQIGRQGRNAIKANTKNEELKRKVEIYERMLETTRKAQVAAVDFTGYLRKFRMSLDLRDVFPTTRNVRVPAERFTEYQQLYNDASASFIGVMTVIESWHIIEPKLDVFRLAISVGLDELRKTDRAPNLLVKTMPFPGHETGWTMPSPEDRTALNVLIDQKIFEIIRLSAWVADFQSEMQVLLLGELFPKPVERRNPPDPEQFCIRLDRYDEVKKKLNSFEWIRQGEELDARQRAQFARP
;
A
#
# COMPACT_ATOMS: atom_id res chain seq x y z
N MET A 1 -6.97 -77.53 8.18
CA MET A 1 -7.63 -76.92 7.00
C MET A 1 -7.01 -77.38 5.69
N LEU A 2 -5.67 -77.37 5.55
CA LEU A 2 -4.97 -77.89 4.36
C LEU A 2 -5.28 -79.38 4.06
N ASP A 3 -5.35 -80.24 5.08
CA ASP A 3 -5.65 -81.67 4.91
C ASP A 3 -7.09 -81.96 4.42
N PHE A 4 -8.02 -81.04 4.64
CA PHE A 4 -9.39 -81.15 4.15
C PHE A 4 -9.48 -80.70 2.69
N PHE A 5 -8.71 -79.67 2.33
CA PHE A 5 -8.64 -79.14 0.96
C PHE A 5 -8.01 -80.15 -0.02
N LEU A 6 -6.95 -80.84 0.42
CA LEU A 6 -6.24 -81.86 -0.36
C LEU A 6 -7.07 -83.12 -0.63
N LYS A 7 -8.17 -83.34 0.11
CA LYS A 7 -9.08 -84.51 -0.06
C LYS A 7 -10.27 -84.26 -1.01
N LEU A 8 -10.42 -83.05 -1.54
CA LEU A 8 -11.48 -82.69 -2.50
C LEU A 8 -11.14 -83.15 -3.93
N GLU A 9 -12.16 -83.45 -4.74
CA GLU A 9 -11.97 -83.74 -6.16
C GLU A 9 -11.39 -82.52 -6.91
N ALA A 10 -10.49 -82.76 -7.87
CA ALA A 10 -9.81 -81.73 -8.66
C ALA A 10 -10.72 -80.60 -9.23
N PRO A 11 -11.92 -80.88 -9.80
CA PRO A 11 -12.81 -79.82 -10.27
C PRO A 11 -13.32 -78.91 -9.14
N VAL A 12 -13.55 -79.45 -7.95
CA VAL A 12 -14.00 -78.67 -6.77
C VAL A 12 -12.87 -77.81 -6.23
N GLN A 13 -11.64 -78.33 -6.20
CA GLN A 13 -10.44 -77.55 -5.84
C GLN A 13 -10.22 -76.37 -6.79
N ALA A 14 -10.32 -76.60 -8.11
CA ALA A 14 -10.19 -75.54 -9.12
C ALA A 14 -11.27 -74.46 -8.97
N ALA A 15 -12.51 -74.85 -8.70
CA ALA A 15 -13.61 -73.92 -8.44
C ALA A 15 -13.35 -73.04 -7.21
N ILE A 16 -12.87 -73.62 -6.10
CA ILE A 16 -12.57 -72.88 -4.87
C ILE A 16 -11.38 -71.92 -5.08
N ILE A 17 -10.33 -72.35 -5.77
CA ILE A 17 -9.18 -71.49 -6.10
C ILE A 17 -9.63 -70.30 -6.95
N THR A 18 -10.44 -70.54 -7.97
CA THR A 18 -10.95 -69.49 -8.86
C THR A 18 -11.86 -68.50 -8.12
N ALA A 19 -12.77 -69.02 -7.28
CA ALA A 19 -13.65 -68.19 -6.45
C ALA A 19 -12.82 -67.32 -5.48
N THR A 20 -11.82 -67.90 -4.82
CA THR A 20 -10.95 -67.18 -3.88
C THR A 20 -10.12 -66.11 -4.59
N ALA A 21 -9.52 -66.45 -5.75
CA ALA A 21 -8.77 -65.49 -6.56
C ALA A 21 -9.64 -64.32 -7.04
N THR A 22 -10.89 -64.60 -7.42
CA THR A 22 -11.87 -63.58 -7.82
C THR A 22 -12.23 -62.67 -6.64
N CYS A 23 -12.51 -63.23 -5.46
CA CYS A 23 -12.80 -62.45 -4.25
C CYS A 23 -11.62 -61.57 -3.83
N VAL A 24 -10.39 -62.11 -3.84
CA VAL A 24 -9.18 -61.34 -3.51
C VAL A 24 -8.94 -60.23 -4.53
N SER A 25 -9.09 -60.52 -5.83
CA SER A 25 -8.94 -59.52 -6.89
C SER A 25 -9.99 -58.40 -6.77
N ALA A 26 -11.24 -58.76 -6.47
CA ALA A 26 -12.31 -57.79 -6.23
C ALA A 26 -12.03 -56.93 -5.00
N LEU A 27 -11.54 -57.51 -3.90
CA LEU A 27 -11.19 -56.77 -2.68
C LEU A 27 -10.03 -55.80 -2.91
N ILE A 28 -8.98 -56.22 -3.63
CA ILE A 28 -7.85 -55.36 -4.00
C ILE A 28 -8.32 -54.22 -4.89
N GLY A 29 -9.13 -54.52 -5.92
CA GLY A 29 -9.71 -53.52 -6.82
C GLY A 29 -10.54 -52.48 -6.07
N PHE A 30 -11.44 -52.94 -5.18
CA PHE A 30 -12.26 -52.07 -4.34
C PHE A 30 -11.41 -51.19 -3.42
N THR A 31 -10.39 -51.77 -2.78
CA THR A 31 -9.47 -51.03 -1.89
C THR A 31 -8.70 -49.97 -2.66
N ALA A 32 -8.21 -50.29 -3.86
CA ALA A 32 -7.52 -49.33 -4.73
C ALA A 32 -8.42 -48.15 -5.12
N VAL A 33 -9.69 -48.41 -5.49
CA VAL A 33 -10.68 -47.36 -5.78
C VAL A 33 -10.94 -46.49 -4.57
N PHE A 34 -11.10 -47.09 -3.38
CA PHE A 34 -11.35 -46.33 -2.14
C PHE A 34 -10.17 -45.40 -1.79
N ILE A 35 -8.93 -45.88 -1.95
CA ILE A 35 -7.72 -45.08 -1.77
C ILE A 35 -7.64 -43.97 -2.81
N GLN A 36 -7.98 -44.25 -4.08
CA GLN A 36 -7.98 -43.25 -5.15
C GLN A 36 -9.00 -42.14 -4.89
N ILE A 37 -10.24 -42.48 -4.52
CA ILE A 37 -11.27 -41.49 -4.16
C ILE A 37 -10.82 -40.64 -2.97
N GLY A 38 -10.24 -41.27 -1.94
CA GLY A 38 -9.69 -40.55 -0.79
C GLY A 38 -8.58 -39.56 -1.18
N ARG A 39 -7.67 -39.96 -2.08
CA ARG A 39 -6.60 -39.08 -2.59
C ARG A 39 -7.16 -37.96 -3.48
N GLN A 40 -8.12 -38.25 -4.35
CA GLN A 40 -8.78 -37.27 -5.19
C GLN A 40 -9.54 -36.23 -4.36
N GLY A 41 -10.30 -36.67 -3.36
CA GLY A 41 -11.01 -35.77 -2.45
C GLY A 41 -10.07 -34.82 -1.71
N ARG A 42 -8.95 -35.33 -1.18
CA ARG A 42 -7.93 -34.49 -0.53
C ARG A 42 -7.28 -33.49 -1.50
N ASN A 43 -7.00 -33.92 -2.73
CA ASN A 43 -6.42 -33.05 -3.75
C ASN A 43 -7.43 -31.98 -4.21
N ALA A 44 -8.71 -32.33 -4.35
CA ALA A 44 -9.78 -31.40 -4.70
C ALA A 44 -9.99 -30.35 -3.60
N ILE A 45 -9.99 -30.76 -2.32
CA ILE A 45 -10.06 -29.83 -1.19
C ILE A 45 -8.86 -28.87 -1.22
N LYS A 46 -7.63 -29.39 -1.37
CA LYS A 46 -6.43 -28.55 -1.44
C LYS A 46 -6.47 -27.58 -2.62
N ALA A 47 -6.91 -28.03 -3.79
CA ALA A 47 -7.05 -27.19 -4.97
C ALA A 47 -8.10 -26.08 -4.76
N ASN A 48 -9.25 -26.42 -4.17
CA ASN A 48 -10.30 -25.45 -3.85
C ASN A 48 -9.83 -24.43 -2.81
N THR A 49 -9.17 -24.88 -1.73
CA THR A 49 -8.59 -23.98 -0.72
C THR A 49 -7.58 -23.02 -1.34
N LYS A 50 -6.67 -23.52 -2.17
CA LYS A 50 -5.68 -22.67 -2.85
C LYS A 50 -6.34 -21.67 -3.81
N ASN A 51 -7.38 -22.09 -4.52
CA ASN A 51 -8.13 -21.20 -5.41
C ASN A 51 -8.86 -20.09 -4.63
N GLU A 52 -9.51 -20.43 -3.52
CA GLU A 52 -10.15 -19.44 -2.64
C GLU A 52 -9.13 -18.48 -2.01
N GLU A 53 -7.99 -18.98 -1.54
CA GLU A 53 -6.89 -18.15 -1.05
C GLU A 53 -6.44 -17.15 -2.12
N LEU A 54 -6.28 -17.61 -3.36
CA LEU A 54 -5.83 -16.78 -4.46
C LEU A 54 -6.84 -15.69 -4.82
N LYS A 55 -8.14 -16.02 -4.85
CA LYS A 55 -9.21 -15.04 -5.04
C LYS A 55 -9.17 -13.96 -3.95
N ARG A 56 -8.94 -14.35 -2.69
CA ARG A 56 -8.81 -13.39 -1.59
C ARG A 56 -7.58 -12.50 -1.75
N LYS A 57 -6.42 -13.05 -2.13
CA LYS A 57 -5.21 -12.25 -2.40
C LYS A 57 -5.45 -11.21 -3.49
N VAL A 58 -6.14 -11.59 -4.58
CA VAL A 58 -6.50 -10.66 -5.67
C VAL A 58 -7.46 -9.58 -5.18
N GLU A 59 -8.53 -9.95 -4.46
CA GLU A 59 -9.51 -9.01 -3.91
C GLU A 59 -8.85 -7.97 -2.99
N ILE A 60 -7.93 -8.41 -2.13
CA ILE A 60 -7.17 -7.53 -1.24
C ILE A 60 -6.29 -6.58 -2.06
N TYR A 61 -5.60 -7.09 -3.08
CA TYR A 61 -4.77 -6.28 -3.97
C TYR A 61 -5.57 -5.21 -4.73
N GLU A 62 -6.74 -5.55 -5.26
CA GLU A 62 -7.61 -4.60 -5.96
C GLU A 62 -8.07 -3.46 -5.06
N ARG A 63 -8.49 -3.76 -3.82
CA ARG A 63 -8.89 -2.74 -2.83
C ARG A 63 -7.73 -1.81 -2.47
N MET A 64 -6.52 -2.36 -2.33
CA MET A 64 -5.32 -1.55 -2.10
C MET A 64 -5.02 -0.66 -3.29
N LEU A 65 -5.05 -1.21 -4.51
CA LEU A 65 -4.79 -0.47 -5.74
C LEU A 65 -5.75 0.70 -5.93
N GLU A 66 -7.03 0.53 -5.59
CA GLU A 66 -8.01 1.63 -5.63
C GLU A 66 -7.60 2.76 -4.68
N THR A 67 -7.22 2.41 -3.45
CA THR A 67 -6.84 3.39 -2.41
C THR A 67 -5.53 4.09 -2.75
N THR A 68 -4.51 3.37 -3.20
CA THR A 68 -3.21 3.96 -3.60
C THR A 68 -3.38 4.87 -4.82
N ARG A 69 -4.22 4.49 -5.78
CA ARG A 69 -4.53 5.32 -6.96
C ARG A 69 -5.21 6.63 -6.57
N LYS A 70 -6.17 6.59 -5.63
CA LYS A 70 -6.83 7.81 -5.10
C LYS A 70 -5.80 8.76 -4.49
N ALA A 71 -4.88 8.24 -3.67
CA ALA A 71 -3.80 9.04 -3.08
C ALA A 71 -2.85 9.63 -4.13
N GLN A 72 -2.49 8.86 -5.16
CA GLN A 72 -1.64 9.34 -6.25
C GLN A 72 -2.32 10.44 -7.07
N VAL A 73 -3.61 10.30 -7.39
CA VAL A 73 -4.38 11.35 -8.12
C VAL A 73 -4.44 12.63 -7.29
N ALA A 74 -4.80 12.53 -6.01
CA ALA A 74 -4.87 13.70 -5.14
C ALA A 74 -3.50 14.41 -5.00
N ALA A 75 -2.40 13.66 -4.95
CA ALA A 75 -1.05 14.20 -4.96
C ALA A 75 -0.71 14.94 -6.28
N VAL A 76 -1.09 14.39 -7.43
CA VAL A 76 -0.89 15.02 -8.74
C VAL A 76 -1.71 16.30 -8.86
N ASP A 77 -2.98 16.28 -8.44
CA ASP A 77 -3.84 17.46 -8.50
C ASP A 77 -3.31 18.58 -7.61
N PHE A 78 -2.91 18.27 -6.37
CA PHE A 78 -2.32 19.24 -5.46
C PHE A 78 -1.00 19.83 -5.96
N THR A 79 -0.06 18.99 -6.41
CA THR A 79 1.23 19.48 -6.94
C THR A 79 1.06 20.25 -8.25
N GLY A 80 0.15 19.81 -9.11
CA GLY A 80 -0.22 20.50 -10.35
C GLY A 80 -0.80 21.88 -10.07
N TYR A 81 -1.65 22.00 -9.06
CA TYR A 81 -2.23 23.27 -8.62
C TYR A 81 -1.17 24.27 -8.14
N LEU A 82 -0.24 23.83 -7.29
CA LEU A 82 0.86 24.68 -6.81
C LEU A 82 1.77 25.17 -7.94
N ARG A 83 2.08 24.30 -8.91
CA ARG A 83 2.87 24.67 -10.10
C ARG A 83 2.15 25.68 -10.98
N LYS A 84 0.83 25.51 -11.16
CA LYS A 84 0.00 26.49 -11.89
C LYS A 84 0.03 27.85 -11.22
N PHE A 85 -0.14 27.89 -9.89
CA PHE A 85 -0.05 29.14 -9.13
C PHE A 85 1.31 29.84 -9.30
N ARG A 86 2.42 29.10 -9.18
CA ARG A 86 3.77 29.63 -9.44
C ARG A 86 3.87 30.23 -10.85
N MET A 87 3.44 29.47 -11.87
CA MET A 87 3.46 29.92 -13.26
C MET A 87 2.60 31.18 -13.47
N SER A 88 1.43 31.28 -12.82
CA SER A 88 0.58 32.47 -12.84
C SER A 88 1.27 33.72 -12.27
N LEU A 89 2.17 33.54 -11.30
CA LEU A 89 2.99 34.64 -10.77
C LEU A 89 4.14 35.00 -11.73
N ASP A 90 4.83 34.01 -12.29
CA ASP A 90 5.98 34.23 -13.19
C ASP A 90 5.57 34.93 -14.49
N LEU A 91 4.41 34.56 -15.06
CA LEU A 91 3.88 35.18 -16.28
C LEU A 91 3.65 36.69 -16.13
N ARG A 92 3.45 37.19 -14.90
CA ARG A 92 3.29 38.63 -14.65
C ARG A 92 4.61 39.41 -14.80
N ASP A 93 5.75 38.79 -14.51
CA ASP A 93 7.06 39.42 -14.68
C ASP A 93 7.42 39.58 -16.16
N VAL A 94 6.94 38.65 -17.00
CA VAL A 94 7.18 38.67 -18.45
C VAL A 94 6.31 39.71 -19.16
N PHE A 95 5.11 40.00 -18.66
CA PHE A 95 4.16 40.94 -19.28
C PHE A 95 3.75 42.12 -18.36
N PRO A 96 4.71 42.96 -17.90
CA PRO A 96 4.45 44.01 -16.92
C PRO A 96 3.61 45.19 -17.45
N THR A 97 3.56 45.38 -18.77
CA THR A 97 2.93 46.55 -19.43
C THR A 97 1.45 46.35 -19.80
N THR A 98 0.92 45.13 -19.68
CA THR A 98 -0.52 44.90 -19.87
C THR A 98 -1.29 45.43 -18.66
N ARG A 99 -1.94 46.60 -18.81
CA ARG A 99 -2.77 47.28 -17.78
C ARG A 99 -3.87 46.41 -17.12
N ASN A 100 -4.13 45.20 -17.63
CA ASN A 100 -5.10 44.25 -17.09
C ASN A 100 -4.37 43.01 -16.54
N VAL A 101 -3.47 43.19 -15.59
CA VAL A 101 -2.80 42.05 -14.96
C VAL A 101 -3.83 41.28 -14.11
N ARG A 102 -4.40 40.23 -14.71
CA ARG A 102 -5.46 39.41 -14.09
C ARG A 102 -4.91 38.75 -12.83
N VAL A 103 -5.63 38.91 -11.72
CA VAL A 103 -5.40 38.17 -10.47
C VAL A 103 -5.23 36.67 -10.83
N PRO A 104 -4.26 35.95 -10.23
CA PRO A 104 -4.11 34.51 -10.47
C PRO A 104 -5.46 33.81 -10.39
N ALA A 105 -5.71 32.77 -11.19
CA ALA A 105 -6.99 32.06 -11.16
C ALA A 105 -7.10 31.17 -9.90
N GLU A 106 -5.95 30.77 -9.37
CA GLU A 106 -5.80 29.94 -8.19
C GLU A 106 -6.27 30.70 -6.94
N ARG A 107 -7.09 30.06 -6.11
CA ARG A 107 -7.63 30.56 -4.84
C ARG A 107 -7.07 29.80 -3.65
N PHE A 108 -6.95 30.48 -2.51
CA PHE A 108 -6.50 29.84 -1.26
C PHE A 108 -7.46 28.72 -0.80
N THR A 109 -8.76 28.90 -0.96
CA THR A 109 -9.78 27.91 -0.54
C THR A 109 -9.66 26.60 -1.32
N GLU A 110 -9.37 26.67 -2.62
CA GLU A 110 -9.16 25.49 -3.47
C GLU A 110 -7.83 24.80 -3.13
N TYR A 111 -6.77 25.58 -2.86
CA TYR A 111 -5.52 25.03 -2.31
C TYR A 111 -5.77 24.23 -1.03
N GLN A 112 -6.52 24.80 -0.08
CA GLN A 112 -6.81 24.15 1.20
C GLN A 112 -7.62 22.87 1.01
N GLN A 113 -8.58 22.88 0.09
CA GLN A 113 -9.36 21.69 -0.26
C GLN A 113 -8.47 20.58 -0.82
N LEU A 114 -7.64 20.88 -1.82
CA LEU A 114 -6.72 19.92 -2.42
C LEU A 114 -5.69 19.38 -1.42
N TYR A 115 -5.19 20.23 -0.52
CA TYR A 115 -4.31 19.82 0.57
C TYR A 115 -5.00 18.82 1.52
N ASN A 116 -6.23 19.11 1.91
CA ASN A 116 -7.02 18.24 2.78
C ASN A 116 -7.34 16.91 2.08
N ASP A 117 -7.71 16.94 0.81
CA ASP A 117 -8.04 15.76 0.01
C ASP A 117 -6.82 14.84 -0.19
N ALA A 118 -5.64 15.43 -0.46
CA ALA A 118 -4.38 14.70 -0.52
C ALA A 118 -4.06 14.04 0.83
N SER A 119 -4.13 14.80 1.93
CA SER A 119 -3.87 14.30 3.28
C SER A 119 -4.83 13.16 3.67
N ALA A 120 -6.13 13.35 3.43
CA ALA A 120 -7.16 12.36 3.69
C ALA A 120 -6.95 11.08 2.86
N SER A 121 -6.51 11.20 1.61
CA SER A 121 -6.24 10.05 0.75
C SER A 121 -5.02 9.25 1.22
N PHE A 122 -3.95 9.91 1.69
CA PHE A 122 -2.80 9.23 2.30
C PHE A 122 -3.18 8.54 3.63
N ILE A 123 -4.01 9.17 4.45
CA ILE A 123 -4.59 8.53 5.65
C ILE A 123 -5.43 7.30 5.25
N GLY A 124 -6.19 7.37 4.15
CA GLY A 124 -6.91 6.22 3.61
C GLY A 124 -6.00 5.02 3.33
N VAL A 125 -4.79 5.26 2.80
CA VAL A 125 -3.79 4.20 2.60
C VAL A 125 -3.35 3.60 3.94
N MET A 126 -3.14 4.42 4.97
CA MET A 126 -2.81 3.93 6.33
C MET A 126 -3.90 3.02 6.88
N THR A 127 -5.18 3.39 6.76
CA THR A 127 -6.32 2.58 7.22
C THR A 127 -6.34 1.20 6.53
N VAL A 128 -6.00 1.17 5.24
CA VAL A 128 -5.91 -0.09 4.49
C VAL A 128 -4.73 -0.95 4.98
N ILE A 129 -3.57 -0.34 5.26
CA ILE A 129 -2.42 -1.05 5.84
C ILE A 129 -2.79 -1.68 7.20
N GLU A 130 -3.48 -0.92 8.06
CA GLU A 130 -3.94 -1.39 9.37
C GLU A 130 -4.93 -2.55 9.24
N SER A 131 -5.87 -2.47 8.29
CA SER A 131 -6.89 -3.49 8.06
C SER A 131 -6.30 -4.85 7.64
N TRP A 132 -5.12 -4.84 7.00
CA TRP A 132 -4.46 -6.03 6.48
C TRP A 132 -3.16 -6.38 7.20
N HIS A 133 -2.93 -5.80 8.39
CA HIS A 133 -1.73 -6.05 9.19
C HIS A 133 -1.55 -7.53 9.59
N ILE A 134 -2.64 -8.30 9.64
CA ILE A 134 -2.62 -9.74 9.89
C ILE A 134 -1.89 -10.55 8.81
N ILE A 135 -1.82 -10.04 7.58
CA ILE A 135 -1.16 -10.74 6.46
C ILE A 135 0.36 -10.69 6.63
N GLU A 136 0.88 -9.52 6.97
CA GLU A 136 2.32 -9.27 7.15
C GLU A 136 2.52 -8.15 8.18
N PRO A 137 2.96 -8.48 9.42
CA PRO A 137 3.20 -7.48 10.46
C PRO A 137 4.24 -6.42 10.08
N LYS A 138 5.16 -6.75 9.16
CA LYS A 138 6.15 -5.77 8.68
C LYS A 138 5.54 -4.61 7.90
N LEU A 139 4.28 -4.70 7.47
CA LEU A 139 3.60 -3.61 6.75
C LEU A 139 3.49 -2.31 7.57
N ASP A 140 3.63 -2.36 8.89
CA ASP A 140 3.60 -1.17 9.74
C ASP A 140 4.63 -0.09 9.36
N VAL A 141 5.77 -0.45 8.75
CA VAL A 141 6.74 0.57 8.29
C VAL A 141 6.16 1.51 7.25
N PHE A 142 5.20 1.08 6.44
CA PHE A 142 4.52 1.96 5.49
C PHE A 142 3.60 2.95 6.21
N ARG A 143 2.88 2.48 7.23
CA ARG A 143 2.04 3.35 8.07
C ARG A 143 2.89 4.40 8.78
N LEU A 144 4.03 3.99 9.36
CA LEU A 144 4.99 4.90 9.99
C LEU A 144 5.57 5.90 8.98
N ALA A 145 5.97 5.45 7.79
CA ALA A 145 6.48 6.31 6.73
C ALA A 145 5.45 7.36 6.30
N ILE A 146 4.21 6.96 6.03
CA ILE A 146 3.13 7.90 5.68
C ILE A 146 2.88 8.89 6.82
N SER A 147 2.88 8.43 8.08
CA SER A 147 2.72 9.31 9.25
C SER A 147 3.83 10.37 9.32
N VAL A 148 5.09 9.96 9.10
CA VAL A 148 6.24 10.89 9.04
C VAL A 148 6.08 11.88 7.90
N GLY A 149 5.74 11.41 6.70
CA GLY A 149 5.59 12.27 5.54
C GLY A 149 4.47 13.30 5.70
N LEU A 150 3.35 12.92 6.33
CA LEU A 150 2.26 13.84 6.67
C LEU A 150 2.69 14.88 7.71
N ASP A 151 3.47 14.49 8.73
CA ASP A 151 4.00 15.45 9.70
C ASP A 151 4.99 16.44 9.07
N GLU A 152 5.91 15.96 8.22
CA GLU A 152 6.84 16.82 7.49
C GLU A 152 6.13 17.76 6.51
N LEU A 153 5.10 17.27 5.82
CA LEU A 153 4.23 18.11 5.00
C LEU A 153 3.55 19.20 5.87
N ARG A 154 3.00 18.85 7.03
CA ARG A 154 2.36 19.81 7.94
C ARG A 154 3.34 20.87 8.45
N LYS A 155 4.61 20.51 8.68
CA LYS A 155 5.67 21.44 9.10
C LYS A 155 5.96 22.53 8.06
N THR A 156 5.48 22.40 6.82
CA THR A 156 5.57 23.46 5.81
C THR A 156 4.55 24.58 6.03
N ASP A 157 3.44 24.37 6.76
CA ASP A 157 2.40 25.37 7.02
C ASP A 157 2.66 26.23 8.27
N ARG A 158 3.90 26.68 8.48
CA ARG A 158 4.25 27.53 9.63
C ARG A 158 3.62 28.91 9.53
N ALA A 159 3.22 29.45 10.69
CA ALA A 159 2.78 30.84 10.78
C ALA A 159 3.98 31.80 10.70
N PRO A 160 3.87 32.94 9.98
CA PRO A 160 2.74 33.32 9.12
C PRO A 160 2.74 32.53 7.80
N ASN A 161 1.58 31.97 7.42
CA ASN A 161 1.46 31.17 6.21
C ASN A 161 1.52 32.08 4.96
N LEU A 162 2.63 32.00 4.22
CA LEU A 162 2.85 32.80 3.01
C LEU A 162 1.80 32.53 1.94
N LEU A 163 1.24 31.33 1.84
CA LEU A 163 0.19 31.02 0.86
C LEU A 163 -1.11 31.77 1.20
N VAL A 164 -1.47 31.88 2.48
CA VAL A 164 -2.63 32.69 2.92
C VAL A 164 -2.44 34.16 2.54
N LYS A 165 -1.23 34.70 2.71
CA LYS A 165 -0.92 36.09 2.38
C LYS A 165 -0.93 36.36 0.87
N THR A 166 -0.49 35.40 0.07
CA THR A 166 -0.18 35.60 -1.36
C THR A 166 -1.24 35.07 -2.31
N MET A 167 -2.04 34.07 -1.91
CA MET A 167 -3.11 33.53 -2.75
C MET A 167 -4.38 34.40 -2.65
N PRO A 168 -5.05 34.70 -3.77
CA PRO A 168 -6.34 35.39 -3.75
C PRO A 168 -7.41 34.61 -2.97
N PHE A 169 -8.27 35.34 -2.27
CA PHE A 169 -9.50 34.82 -1.68
C PHE A 169 -10.69 35.10 -2.60
N PRO A 170 -11.65 34.16 -2.75
CA PRO A 170 -12.86 34.39 -3.52
C PRO A 170 -13.63 35.61 -3.00
N GLY A 171 -13.99 36.53 -3.89
CA GLY A 171 -14.72 37.76 -3.55
C GLY A 171 -13.87 38.91 -3.00
N HIS A 172 -12.55 38.70 -2.86
CA HIS A 172 -11.59 39.72 -2.40
C HIS A 172 -10.50 40.01 -3.45
N GLU A 173 -10.78 39.73 -4.72
CA GLU A 173 -9.81 39.86 -5.83
C GLU A 173 -9.36 41.31 -6.05
N THR A 174 -10.22 42.29 -5.79
CA THR A 174 -9.92 43.72 -5.96
C THR A 174 -8.91 44.26 -4.97
N GLY A 175 -8.76 43.61 -3.80
CA GLY A 175 -7.78 43.96 -2.77
C GLY A 175 -6.49 43.14 -2.85
N TRP A 176 -6.41 42.19 -3.78
CA TRP A 176 -5.22 41.35 -3.93
C TRP A 176 -4.08 42.15 -4.56
N THR A 177 -2.87 41.99 -4.00
CA THR A 177 -1.65 42.65 -4.50
C THR A 177 -0.60 41.62 -4.85
N MET A 178 0.22 41.94 -5.85
CA MET A 178 1.33 41.08 -6.23
C MET A 178 2.32 40.96 -5.06
N PRO A 179 2.77 39.74 -4.69
CA PRO A 179 3.78 39.58 -3.65
C PRO A 179 5.09 40.28 -4.02
N SER A 180 5.82 40.79 -3.02
CA SER A 180 7.14 41.40 -3.24
C SER A 180 8.14 40.39 -3.83
N PRO A 181 9.22 40.82 -4.49
CA PRO A 181 10.25 39.90 -4.98
C PRO A 181 10.83 38.97 -3.89
N GLU A 182 10.97 39.49 -2.67
CA GLU A 182 11.40 38.73 -1.49
C GLU A 182 10.35 37.68 -1.11
N ASP A 183 9.07 38.06 -1.00
CA ASP A 183 7.97 37.14 -0.70
C ASP A 183 7.85 36.04 -1.76
N ARG A 184 8.10 36.35 -3.04
CA ARG A 184 8.07 35.36 -4.14
C ARG A 184 9.19 34.34 -4.03
N THR A 185 10.39 34.79 -3.66
CA THR A 185 11.53 33.89 -3.46
C THR A 185 11.22 32.92 -2.32
N ALA A 186 10.71 33.43 -1.20
CA ALA A 186 10.28 32.60 -0.06
C ALA A 186 9.12 31.66 -0.43
N LEU A 187 8.15 32.16 -1.21
CA LEU A 187 7.02 31.37 -1.70
C LEU A 187 7.47 30.23 -2.62
N ASN A 188 8.45 30.47 -3.50
CA ASN A 188 8.98 29.43 -4.37
C ASN A 188 9.64 28.32 -3.57
N VAL A 189 10.48 28.67 -2.58
CA VAL A 189 11.07 27.69 -1.65
C VAL A 189 9.98 26.89 -0.92
N LEU A 190 8.93 27.56 -0.42
CA LEU A 190 7.81 26.90 0.24
C LEU A 190 7.05 25.93 -0.69
N ILE A 191 6.76 26.35 -1.93
CA ILE A 191 6.09 25.51 -2.91
C ILE A 191 6.97 24.29 -3.27
N ASP A 192 8.27 24.49 -3.46
CA ASP A 192 9.19 23.38 -3.76
C ASP A 192 9.24 22.38 -2.61
N GLN A 193 9.31 22.88 -1.37
CA GLN A 193 9.28 22.02 -0.19
C GLN A 193 7.96 21.23 -0.10
N LYS A 194 6.80 21.88 -0.29
CA LYS A 194 5.49 21.20 -0.30
C LYS A 194 5.38 20.15 -1.40
N ILE A 195 5.84 20.47 -2.61
CA ILE A 195 5.84 19.53 -3.73
C ILE A 195 6.76 18.35 -3.42
N PHE A 196 7.94 18.60 -2.88
CA PHE A 196 8.89 17.56 -2.48
C PHE A 196 8.26 16.59 -1.47
N GLU A 197 7.64 17.12 -0.42
CA GLU A 197 7.00 16.31 0.63
C GLU A 197 5.86 15.43 0.10
N ILE A 198 5.04 15.97 -0.80
CA ILE A 198 3.96 15.21 -1.45
C ILE A 198 4.49 14.16 -2.42
N ILE A 199 5.53 14.48 -3.19
CA ILE A 199 6.16 13.51 -4.10
C ILE A 199 6.79 12.38 -3.29
N ARG A 200 7.41 12.68 -2.14
CA ARG A 200 7.97 11.67 -1.24
C ARG A 200 6.88 10.74 -0.68
N LEU A 201 5.76 11.29 -0.21
CA LEU A 201 4.59 10.51 0.21
C LEU A 201 4.07 9.62 -0.93
N SER A 202 3.93 10.17 -2.14
CA SER A 202 3.50 9.43 -3.33
C SER A 202 4.47 8.29 -3.68
N ALA A 203 5.78 8.52 -3.56
CA ALA A 203 6.80 7.51 -3.78
C ALA A 203 6.71 6.36 -2.76
N TRP A 204 6.47 6.66 -1.47
CA TRP A 204 6.27 5.63 -0.45
C TRP A 204 4.96 4.84 -0.65
N VAL A 205 3.90 5.48 -1.15
CA VAL A 205 2.68 4.77 -1.58
C VAL A 205 2.94 3.84 -2.76
N ALA A 206 3.76 4.27 -3.73
CA ALA A 206 4.16 3.41 -4.84
C ALA A 206 5.04 2.23 -4.39
N ASP A 207 5.93 2.46 -3.41
CA ASP A 207 6.71 1.39 -2.78
C ASP A 207 5.77 0.38 -2.07
N PHE A 208 4.75 0.85 -1.35
CA PHE A 208 3.72 0.00 -0.74
C PHE A 208 3.01 -0.86 -1.77
N GLN A 209 2.52 -0.26 -2.85
CA GLN A 209 1.86 -0.98 -3.93
C GLN A 209 2.77 -2.06 -4.52
N SER A 210 4.05 -1.76 -4.72
CA SER A 210 5.03 -2.70 -5.28
C SER A 210 5.30 -3.87 -4.33
N GLU A 211 5.50 -3.61 -3.02
CA GLU A 211 5.69 -4.69 -2.04
C GLU A 211 4.43 -5.54 -1.88
N MET A 212 3.23 -4.96 -1.96
CA MET A 212 1.98 -5.72 -1.93
C MET A 212 1.80 -6.58 -3.18
N GLN A 213 2.23 -6.10 -4.36
CA GLN A 213 2.23 -6.90 -5.57
C GLN A 213 3.16 -8.12 -5.43
N VAL A 214 4.35 -7.92 -4.84
CA VAL A 214 5.27 -9.03 -4.55
C VAL A 214 4.67 -9.99 -3.52
N LEU A 215 4.09 -9.49 -2.43
CA LEU A 215 3.56 -10.29 -1.33
C LEU A 215 2.32 -11.10 -1.72
N LEU A 216 1.38 -10.50 -2.46
CA LEU A 216 0.09 -11.13 -2.77
C LEU A 216 0.08 -11.84 -4.11
N LEU A 217 0.81 -11.33 -5.10
CA LEU A 217 0.73 -11.81 -6.49
C LEU A 217 2.05 -12.43 -6.97
N GLY A 218 3.12 -12.43 -6.16
CA GLY A 218 4.44 -12.93 -6.56
C GLY A 218 4.46 -14.39 -7.01
N GLU A 219 3.57 -15.24 -6.47
CA GLU A 219 3.46 -16.64 -6.89
C GLU A 219 2.75 -16.84 -8.23
N LEU A 220 2.02 -15.83 -8.72
CA LEU A 220 1.22 -15.91 -9.95
C LEU A 220 1.99 -15.57 -11.20
N PHE A 221 3.05 -14.78 -11.06
CA PHE A 221 3.81 -14.27 -12.19
C PHE A 221 5.28 -14.69 -12.08
N PRO A 222 5.89 -15.17 -13.17
CA PRO A 222 7.25 -15.69 -13.14
C PRO A 222 8.32 -14.61 -12.93
N LYS A 223 7.98 -13.34 -13.23
CA LYS A 223 8.90 -12.21 -13.08
C LYS A 223 8.53 -11.39 -11.85
N PRO A 224 9.47 -11.16 -10.92
CA PRO A 224 9.23 -10.27 -9.80
C PRO A 224 9.08 -8.84 -10.29
N VAL A 225 8.32 -8.03 -9.55
CA VAL A 225 8.24 -6.59 -9.75
C VAL A 225 9.61 -5.98 -9.47
N GLU A 226 10.09 -5.13 -10.37
CA GLU A 226 11.31 -4.37 -10.14
C GLU A 226 11.05 -3.32 -9.05
N ARG A 227 11.80 -3.41 -7.97
CA ARG A 227 11.71 -2.44 -6.87
C ARG A 227 12.46 -1.17 -7.25
N ARG A 228 11.85 -0.03 -6.96
CA ARG A 228 12.47 1.29 -7.14
C ARG A 228 13.74 1.41 -6.30
N ASN A 229 14.74 2.08 -6.86
CA ASN A 229 15.84 2.66 -6.09
C ASN A 229 15.75 4.19 -6.23
N PRO A 230 15.92 4.95 -5.15
CA PRO A 230 15.86 6.40 -5.23
C PRO A 230 17.12 6.90 -5.97
N PRO A 231 16.99 7.89 -6.87
CA PRO A 231 18.15 8.48 -7.54
C PRO A 231 19.02 9.30 -6.58
N ASP A 232 18.40 9.85 -5.53
CA ASP A 232 19.02 10.65 -4.49
C ASP A 232 19.41 9.77 -3.29
N PRO A 233 20.69 9.74 -2.87
CA PRO A 233 21.16 8.99 -1.71
C PRO A 233 20.54 9.39 -0.37
N GLU A 234 20.05 10.62 -0.24
CA GLU A 234 19.39 11.10 0.99
C GLU A 234 17.96 10.57 1.11
N GLN A 235 17.37 10.17 -0.02
CA GLN A 235 16.06 9.53 -0.07
C GLN A 235 16.20 8.03 0.08
N PHE A 236 15.15 7.39 0.59
CA PHE A 236 15.10 5.93 0.71
C PHE A 236 13.74 5.38 0.28
N CYS A 237 13.77 4.18 -0.28
CA CYS A 237 12.56 3.40 -0.56
C CYS A 237 12.15 2.59 0.67
N ILE A 238 10.86 2.41 0.85
CA ILE A 238 10.32 1.52 1.88
C ILE A 238 10.26 0.10 1.29
N ARG A 239 10.96 -0.85 1.93
CA ARG A 239 11.01 -2.24 1.48
C ARG A 239 10.85 -3.21 2.64
N LEU A 240 10.06 -4.27 2.44
CA LEU A 240 9.81 -5.28 3.46
C LEU A 240 11.02 -6.18 3.72
N ASP A 241 11.86 -6.40 2.70
CA ASP A 241 13.10 -7.17 2.83
C ASP A 241 14.22 -6.41 3.56
N ARG A 242 14.08 -5.10 3.74
CA ARG A 242 14.98 -4.22 4.50
C ARG A 242 14.29 -3.58 5.70
N TYR A 243 13.35 -4.30 6.30
CA TYR A 243 12.50 -3.81 7.39
C TYR A 243 13.28 -3.10 8.51
N ASP A 244 14.34 -3.72 9.05
CA ASP A 244 15.10 -3.16 10.17
C ASP A 244 15.85 -1.88 9.78
N GLU A 245 16.40 -1.82 8.57
CA GLU A 245 17.08 -0.62 8.05
C GLU A 245 16.08 0.54 7.89
N VAL A 246 14.93 0.26 7.27
CA VAL A 246 13.87 1.24 7.04
C VAL A 246 13.31 1.73 8.37
N LYS A 247 13.00 0.82 9.29
CA LYS A 247 12.49 1.16 10.62
C LYS A 247 13.46 2.03 11.40
N LYS A 248 14.77 1.70 11.36
CA LYS A 248 15.80 2.52 11.99
C LYS A 248 15.85 3.94 11.42
N LYS A 249 15.73 4.09 10.09
CA LYS A 249 15.65 5.41 9.45
C LYS A 249 14.41 6.17 9.89
N LEU A 250 13.24 5.53 9.89
CA LEU A 250 11.98 6.14 10.34
C LEU A 250 12.04 6.57 11.82
N ASN A 251 12.66 5.77 12.69
CA ASN A 251 12.82 6.10 14.10
C ASN A 251 13.76 7.28 14.38
N SER A 252 14.55 7.72 13.39
CA SER A 252 15.34 8.96 13.53
C SER A 252 14.50 10.23 13.35
N PHE A 253 13.27 10.13 12.84
CA PHE A 253 12.39 11.28 12.72
C PHE A 253 11.80 11.66 14.08
N GLU A 254 11.76 12.97 14.34
CA GLU A 254 11.28 13.51 15.62
C GLU A 254 9.85 13.05 15.95
N TRP A 255 8.97 13.02 14.95
CA TRP A 255 7.58 12.59 15.09
C TRP A 255 7.45 11.18 15.69
N ILE A 256 8.26 10.24 15.19
CA ILE A 256 8.24 8.85 15.67
C ILE A 256 8.76 8.77 17.10
N ARG A 257 9.87 9.44 17.39
CA ARG A 257 10.44 9.48 18.75
C ARG A 257 9.45 10.05 19.77
N GLN A 258 8.76 11.14 19.42
CA GLN A 258 7.73 11.73 20.29
C GLN A 258 6.56 10.77 20.51
N GLY A 259 6.11 10.06 19.47
CA GLY A 259 5.08 9.04 19.57
C GLY A 259 5.46 7.89 20.51
N GLU A 260 6.67 7.34 20.36
CA GLU A 260 7.19 6.26 21.22
C GLU A 260 7.29 6.71 22.69
N GLU A 261 7.72 7.94 22.95
CA GLU A 261 7.77 8.52 24.30
C GLU A 261 6.38 8.66 24.93
N LEU A 262 5.38 9.09 24.15
CA LEU A 262 4.00 9.21 24.61
C LEU A 262 3.39 7.85 24.92
N ASP A 263 3.58 6.86 24.04
CA ASP A 263 3.13 5.49 24.25
C ASP A 263 3.77 4.87 25.50
N ALA A 264 5.07 5.07 25.71
CA ALA A 264 5.77 4.59 26.89
C ALA A 264 5.21 5.22 28.18
N ARG A 265 4.91 6.52 28.17
CA ARG A 265 4.26 7.21 29.30
C ARG A 265 2.86 6.66 29.58
N GLN A 266 2.07 6.42 28.54
CA GLN A 266 0.72 5.86 28.68
C GLN A 266 0.77 4.43 29.25
N ARG A 267 1.65 3.56 28.72
CA ARG A 267 1.85 2.20 29.26
C ARG A 267 2.26 2.24 30.73
N ALA A 268 3.17 3.13 31.10
CA ALA A 268 3.57 3.31 32.50
C ALA A 268 2.43 3.81 33.38
N GLN A 269 1.49 4.61 32.85
CA GLN A 269 0.30 5.06 33.55
C GLN A 269 -0.72 3.93 33.77
N PHE A 270 -0.96 3.10 32.75
CA PHE A 270 -1.85 1.94 32.85
C PHE A 270 -1.29 0.79 33.70
N ALA A 271 0.03 0.71 33.83
CA ALA A 271 0.69 -0.29 34.68
C ALA A 271 0.72 0.08 36.18
N ARG A 272 0.27 1.29 36.55
CA ARG A 272 0.11 1.66 37.96
C ARG A 272 -1.21 1.05 38.48
N PRO A 273 -1.14 0.19 39.52
CA PRO A 273 -2.32 -0.44 40.10
C PRO A 273 -3.25 0.58 40.79
#